data_AF-A0A7H0Y794-F1
#
_entry.id   AF-A0A7H0Y794-F1
#
_cell.length_a   1.000
_cell.length_b   1.000
_cell.length_c   1.000
_cell.angle_alpha   90.00
_cell.angle_beta   90.00
_cell.angle_gamma   90.00
#
_symmetry.space_group_name_H-M   'P 1'
#
loop_
_entity.id
_entity.type
_entity.pdbx_description
1 polymer ?
#
loop_
_entity_poly.entity_id
_entity_poly.type
_entity_poly.pdbx_seq_one_letter_code
_entity_poly.pdbx_strand_id
1 'polypeptide(L)'
;MSKIRSSNSIASIQRKIKEGRGQGHFSEYKPWLTVHDVPSIGIVTRILGWKSGRLHHFLSEHFELAHHYQMEWSEQVIDIREQFPLLPLDKTLYIAQKLGIKHPTDPKNKLPIIMTTDMLLTVKQEEV
;
A
#
# COMPACT_ATOMS: atom_id res chain seq x y z
N MET A 1 -3.70 16.09 20.60
CA MET A 1 -3.06 15.57 19.36
C MET A 1 -2.52 14.17 19.63
N SER A 2 -3.05 13.15 18.96
CA SER A 2 -2.55 11.77 19.10
C SER A 2 -1.18 11.64 18.41
N LYS A 3 -0.22 10.97 19.06
CA LYS A 3 1.11 10.72 18.49
C LYS A 3 0.98 9.78 17.27
N ILE A 4 1.36 10.28 16.10
CA ILE A 4 1.51 9.48 14.87
C ILE A 4 2.58 8.41 15.13
N ARG A 5 2.22 7.13 15.00
CA ARG A 5 3.11 5.98 15.27
C ARG A 5 3.88 5.60 14.00
N SER A 6 4.90 6.35 13.62
CA SER A 6 5.76 6.02 12.47
C SER A 6 6.91 5.05 12.80
N SER A 7 6.74 4.13 13.76
CA SER A 7 7.81 3.17 14.08
C SER A 7 7.62 1.85 13.31
N ASN A 8 8.50 1.62 12.33
CA ASN A 8 8.67 0.33 11.67
C ASN A 8 9.51 -0.59 12.57
N SER A 9 8.95 -1.03 13.69
CA SER A 9 9.57 -2.11 14.48
C SER A 9 9.15 -3.48 13.95
N ILE A 10 9.94 -4.51 14.25
CA ILE A 10 9.58 -5.91 13.95
C ILE A 10 8.18 -6.24 14.52
N ALA A 11 7.89 -5.80 15.75
CA ALA A 11 6.59 -5.98 16.38
C ALA A 11 5.45 -5.27 15.61
N SER A 12 5.70 -4.08 15.05
CA SER A 12 4.74 -3.36 14.21
C SER A 12 4.44 -4.12 12.92
N ILE A 13 5.48 -4.63 12.26
CA ILE A 13 5.34 -5.44 11.03
C ILE A 13 4.55 -6.72 11.31
N GLN A 14 4.91 -7.46 12.37
CA GLN A 14 4.20 -8.67 12.77
C GLN A 14 2.72 -8.39 13.11
N ARG A 15 2.44 -7.27 13.78
CA ARG A 15 1.06 -6.85 14.05
C ARG A 15 0.29 -6.61 12.75
N LYS A 16 0.86 -5.86 11.79
CA LYS A 16 0.22 -5.59 10.48
C LYS A 16 -0.08 -6.89 9.72
N ILE A 17 0.85 -7.84 9.74
CA ILE A 17 0.65 -9.17 9.14
C ILE A 17 -0.51 -9.90 9.82
N LYS A 18 -0.55 -9.90 11.17
CA LYS A 18 -1.65 -10.52 11.94
C LYS A 18 -3.00 -9.87 11.70
N GLU A 19 -3.04 -8.56 11.45
CA GLU A 19 -4.26 -7.82 11.08
C GLU A 19 -4.77 -8.16 9.66
N GLY A 20 -3.99 -8.89 8.88
CA GLY A 20 -4.31 -9.23 7.49
C GLY A 20 -4.04 -8.09 6.51
N ARG A 21 -3.15 -7.14 6.82
CA ARG A 21 -2.80 -6.07 5.88
C ARG A 21 -2.11 -6.63 4.64
N GLY A 22 -2.52 -6.14 3.47
CA GLY A 22 -2.16 -6.65 2.15
C GLY A 22 -3.01 -7.82 1.67
N GLN A 23 -3.96 -8.30 2.47
CA GLN A 23 -4.84 -9.42 2.13
C GLN A 23 -6.26 -8.92 1.89
N GLY A 24 -7.08 -9.76 1.24
CA GLY A 24 -8.44 -9.45 0.85
C GLY A 24 -8.55 -8.87 -0.56
N HIS A 25 -9.80 -8.68 -0.99
CA HIS A 25 -10.19 -8.08 -2.27
C HIS A 25 -11.42 -7.20 -2.01
N PHE A 26 -11.65 -6.19 -2.87
CA PHE A 26 -12.80 -5.29 -2.76
C PHE A 26 -12.91 -4.67 -1.34
N SER A 27 -14.06 -4.84 -0.68
CA SER A 27 -14.35 -4.31 0.67
C SER A 27 -13.45 -4.89 1.75
N GLU A 28 -12.99 -6.13 1.57
CA GLU A 28 -12.22 -6.87 2.56
C GLU A 28 -10.72 -6.55 2.51
N TYR A 29 -10.26 -5.85 1.46
CA TYR A 29 -8.86 -5.51 1.34
C TYR A 29 -8.42 -4.47 2.39
N LYS A 30 -7.27 -4.74 3.02
CA LYS A 30 -6.66 -3.83 4.00
C LYS A 30 -5.30 -3.33 3.50
N PRO A 31 -5.11 -2.03 3.25
CA PRO A 31 -3.83 -1.51 2.75
C PRO A 31 -2.70 -1.64 3.78
N TRP A 32 -1.46 -1.77 3.31
CA TRP A 32 -0.30 -1.88 4.20
C TRP A 32 -0.03 -0.57 4.94
N LEU A 33 -0.12 0.53 4.21
CA LEU A 33 0.00 1.90 4.73
C LEU A 33 -1.37 2.55 4.75
N THR A 34 -1.62 3.29 5.81
CA THR A 34 -2.77 4.18 5.97
C THR A 34 -2.27 5.61 6.11
N VAL A 35 -3.20 6.57 6.03
CA VAL A 35 -2.92 7.99 6.29
C VAL A 35 -2.30 8.29 7.66
N HIS A 36 -2.33 7.32 8.59
CA HIS A 36 -1.71 7.44 9.91
C HIS A 36 -0.29 6.87 10.00
N ASP A 37 0.17 6.16 8.97
CA ASP A 37 1.47 5.49 8.96
C ASP A 37 2.62 6.40 8.48
N VAL A 38 2.31 7.41 7.64
CA VAL A 38 3.30 8.35 7.09
C VAL A 38 3.14 9.76 7.66
N PRO A 39 4.25 10.44 8.02
CA PRO A 39 4.20 11.85 8.39
C PRO A 39 3.81 12.66 7.15
N SER A 40 2.65 13.34 7.21
CA SER A 40 2.11 14.14 6.13
C SER A 40 2.94 15.41 5.94
N ILE A 41 3.98 15.35 5.10
CA ILE A 41 4.56 16.56 4.50
C ILE A 41 3.62 17.08 3.40
N GLY A 42 2.79 16.22 2.80
CA GLY A 42 1.77 16.55 1.80
C GLY A 42 0.32 16.24 2.24
N ILE A 43 -0.63 16.40 1.32
CA ILE A 43 -2.06 16.14 1.53
C ILE A 43 -2.32 14.64 1.44
N VAL A 44 -2.93 14.10 2.50
CA VAL A 44 -3.40 12.71 2.58
C VAL A 44 -4.93 12.68 2.52
N THR A 45 -5.49 11.68 1.84
CA THR A 45 -6.94 11.61 1.59
C THR A 45 -7.49 10.24 1.95
N ARG A 46 -8.69 10.25 2.53
CA ARG A 46 -9.54 9.07 2.67
C ARG A 46 -10.78 9.27 1.82
N ILE A 47 -11.03 8.36 0.89
CA ILE A 47 -12.15 8.44 -0.03
C ILE A 47 -12.86 7.10 -0.15
N LEU A 48 -14.19 7.12 -0.26
CA LEU A 48 -14.98 5.92 -0.48
C LEU A 48 -14.86 5.51 -1.95
N GLY A 49 -14.34 4.31 -2.21
CA GLY A 49 -14.31 3.73 -3.55
C GLY A 49 -15.68 3.15 -3.88
N TRP A 50 -16.23 3.49 -5.04
CA TRP A 50 -17.53 2.97 -5.47
C TRP A 50 -17.44 1.55 -6.03
N LYS A 51 -16.27 1.13 -6.56
CA LYS A 51 -16.06 -0.26 -7.01
C LYS A 51 -15.88 -1.22 -5.84
N SER A 52 -15.10 -0.79 -4.85
CA SER A 52 -14.65 -1.61 -3.73
C SER A 52 -15.59 -1.54 -2.52
N GLY A 53 -16.38 -0.47 -2.39
CA GLY A 53 -17.27 -0.23 -1.26
C GLY A 53 -16.53 0.07 0.06
N ARG A 54 -15.23 0.41 0.01
CA ARG A 54 -14.41 0.71 1.20
C ARG A 54 -13.72 2.06 1.12
N LEU A 55 -13.24 2.53 2.27
CA LEU A 55 -12.37 3.70 2.33
C LEU A 55 -10.96 3.33 1.84
N HIS A 56 -10.52 4.02 0.80
CA HIS A 56 -9.14 3.98 0.32
C HIS A 56 -8.27 5.00 1.07
N HIS A 57 -6.99 4.69 1.21
CA HIS A 57 -6.01 5.57 1.86
C HIS A 57 -4.94 6.03 0.88
N PHE A 58 -4.98 7.32 0.51
CA PHE A 58 -3.98 7.93 -0.37
C PHE A 58 -3.05 8.88 0.38
N LEU A 59 -1.78 8.81 0.05
CA LEU A 59 -0.67 9.50 0.69
C LEU A 59 -0.18 10.71 -0.14
N SER A 60 -0.73 10.88 -1.35
CA SER A 60 -0.53 12.03 -2.22
C SER A 60 -1.82 12.38 -2.99
N GLU A 61 -2.29 13.62 -2.85
CA GLU A 61 -3.45 14.10 -3.62
C GLU A 61 -3.17 14.16 -5.13
N HIS A 62 -2.10 14.83 -5.56
CA HIS A 62 -1.89 15.11 -6.98
C HIS A 62 -1.55 13.90 -7.84
N PHE A 63 -0.97 12.85 -7.26
CA PHE A 63 -0.57 11.66 -8.01
C PHE A 63 -1.46 10.46 -7.69
N GLU A 64 -1.54 10.04 -6.43
CA GLU A 64 -2.26 8.82 -6.08
C GLU A 64 -3.77 9.00 -6.20
N LEU A 65 -4.34 10.08 -5.63
CA LEU A 65 -5.79 10.29 -5.70
C LEU A 65 -6.25 10.58 -7.14
N ALA A 66 -5.50 11.38 -7.90
CA ALA A 66 -5.81 11.63 -9.31
C ALA A 66 -5.79 10.34 -10.14
N HIS A 67 -4.82 9.46 -9.92
CA HIS A 67 -4.76 8.16 -10.59
C HIS A 67 -5.91 7.24 -10.13
N HIS A 68 -6.27 7.26 -8.83
CA HIS A 68 -7.38 6.49 -8.30
C HIS A 68 -8.68 6.82 -9.00
N TYR A 69 -8.99 8.10 -9.19
CA TYR A 69 -10.21 8.50 -9.90
C TYR A 69 -10.26 7.97 -11.34
N GLN A 70 -9.14 7.98 -12.06
CA GLN A 70 -9.08 7.40 -13.41
C GLN A 70 -9.39 5.91 -13.39
N MET A 71 -8.84 5.17 -12.41
CA MET A 71 -9.05 3.74 -12.29
C MET A 71 -10.45 3.39 -11.77
N GLU A 72 -11.01 4.19 -10.87
CA GLU A 72 -12.40 4.08 -10.42
C GLU A 72 -13.39 4.33 -11.56
N TRP A 73 -13.06 5.20 -12.52
CA TRP A 73 -13.93 5.50 -13.66
C TRP A 73 -13.83 4.46 -14.80
N SER A 74 -12.67 3.81 -14.95
CA SER A 74 -12.46 2.81 -15.99
C SER A 74 -13.39 1.60 -15.80
N GLU A 75 -14.15 1.24 -16.82
CA GLU A 75 -15.02 0.05 -16.81
C GLU A 75 -14.24 -1.27 -16.83
N GLN A 76 -12.97 -1.23 -17.24
CA GLN A 76 -12.10 -2.41 -17.28
C GLN A 76 -11.54 -2.78 -15.91
N VAL A 77 -11.43 -1.82 -14.99
CA VAL A 77 -10.93 -2.05 -13.64
C VAL A 77 -12.08 -2.56 -12.76
N ILE A 78 -11.84 -3.69 -12.07
CA ILE A 78 -12.82 -4.31 -11.18
C ILE A 78 -12.46 -4.15 -9.70
N ASP A 79 -11.17 -4.15 -9.36
CA ASP A 79 -10.71 -3.99 -7.98
C ASP A 79 -9.45 -3.12 -7.94
N ILE A 80 -9.33 -2.34 -6.87
CA ILE A 80 -8.21 -1.44 -6.62
C ILE A 80 -7.69 -1.72 -5.23
N ARG A 81 -6.43 -2.11 -5.13
CA ARG A 81 -5.75 -2.39 -3.85
C ARG A 81 -4.57 -1.44 -3.70
N GLU A 82 -4.79 -0.36 -2.97
CA GLU A 82 -3.75 0.65 -2.72
C GLU A 82 -2.75 0.19 -1.67
N GLN A 83 -1.54 0.77 -1.73
CA GLN A 83 -0.47 0.53 -0.77
C GLN A 83 -0.22 -0.97 -0.57
N PHE A 84 -0.13 -1.70 -1.69
CA PHE A 84 -0.05 -3.15 -1.73
C PHE A 84 1.34 -3.63 -1.30
N PRO A 85 1.47 -4.42 -0.22
CA PRO A 85 2.77 -4.81 0.31
C PRO A 85 3.41 -5.90 -0.54
N LEU A 86 4.70 -5.72 -0.83
CA LEU A 86 5.53 -6.69 -1.53
C LEU A 86 6.05 -7.73 -0.52
N LEU A 87 5.18 -8.68 -0.18
CA LEU A 87 5.48 -9.77 0.75
C LEU A 87 5.70 -11.11 0.01
N PRO A 88 6.52 -12.02 0.59
CA PRO A 88 7.32 -11.85 1.80
C PRO A 88 8.58 -10.99 1.57
N LEU A 89 9.07 -10.35 2.64
CA LEU A 89 10.28 -9.51 2.63
C LEU A 89 11.50 -10.21 2.05
N ASP A 90 11.64 -11.51 2.27
CA ASP A 90 12.77 -12.30 1.77
C ASP A 90 12.87 -12.26 0.24
N LYS A 91 11.74 -12.12 -0.48
CA LYS A 91 11.75 -11.98 -1.94
C LYS A 91 12.35 -10.65 -2.38
N THR A 92 11.97 -9.54 -1.75
CA THR A 92 12.51 -8.22 -2.12
C THR A 92 13.98 -8.11 -1.73
N LEU A 93 14.38 -8.70 -0.59
CA LEU A 93 15.80 -8.84 -0.19
C LEU A 93 16.59 -9.64 -1.22
N TYR A 94 16.07 -10.79 -1.66
CA TYR A 94 16.69 -11.62 -2.68
C TYR A 94 16.85 -10.87 -4.02
N ILE A 95 15.81 -10.15 -4.47
CA ILE A 95 15.87 -9.33 -5.67
C ILE A 95 16.96 -8.25 -5.54
N ALA A 96 17.01 -7.54 -4.41
CA ALA A 96 18.02 -6.51 -4.16
C ALA A 96 19.44 -7.11 -4.21
N GLN A 97 19.65 -8.27 -3.60
CA GLN A 97 20.93 -8.99 -3.64
C GLN A 97 21.30 -9.39 -5.08
N LYS A 98 20.37 -9.95 -5.85
CA LYS A 98 20.61 -10.37 -7.23
C LYS A 98 20.94 -9.22 -8.16
N LEU A 99 20.33 -8.06 -7.94
CA LEU A 99 20.59 -6.84 -8.72
C LEU A 99 21.80 -6.05 -8.20
N GLY A 100 22.42 -6.45 -7.08
CA GLY A 100 23.53 -5.72 -6.47
C GLY A 100 23.13 -4.34 -5.92
N ILE A 101 21.85 -4.11 -5.64
CA ILE A 101 21.32 -2.85 -5.11
C ILE A 101 21.07 -2.95 -3.61
N LYS A 102 21.22 -1.84 -2.89
CA LYS A 102 20.90 -1.79 -1.47
C LYS A 102 19.38 -1.81 -1.27
N HIS A 103 18.88 -2.77 -0.49
CA HIS A 103 17.48 -2.81 -0.10
C HIS A 103 17.11 -1.59 0.76
N PRO A 104 15.94 -0.95 0.55
CA PRO A 104 15.48 0.13 1.41
C PRO A 104 15.39 -0.28 2.90
N THR A 105 15.83 0.61 3.78
CA THR A 105 15.83 0.41 5.25
C THR A 105 15.31 1.64 5.96
N ASP A 106 14.65 1.45 7.11
CA ASP A 106 14.18 2.57 7.93
C ASP A 106 15.38 3.40 8.43
N PRO A 107 15.37 4.74 8.23
CA PRO A 107 16.51 5.58 8.61
C PRO A 107 16.87 5.53 10.09
N LYS A 108 15.89 5.28 10.97
CA LYS A 108 16.05 5.35 12.44
C LYS A 108 16.62 4.06 13.01
N ASN A 109 16.08 2.91 12.61
CA ASN A 109 16.46 1.61 13.20
C ASN A 109 17.21 0.68 12.23
N LYS A 110 17.41 1.09 10.98
CA LYS A 110 18.13 0.35 9.93
C LYS A 110 17.51 -1.00 9.56
N LEU A 111 16.29 -1.29 9.99
CA LEU A 111 15.57 -2.49 9.60
C LEU A 111 15.10 -2.40 8.14
N PRO A 112 15.11 -3.49 7.37
CA PRO A 112 14.50 -3.52 6.04
C PRO A 112 13.02 -3.16 6.11
N ILE A 113 12.56 -2.29 5.20
CA ILE A 113 11.15 -1.89 5.14
C ILE A 113 10.35 -2.90 4.29
N ILE A 114 9.09 -3.14 4.65
CA ILE A 114 8.16 -3.77 3.70
C ILE A 114 7.85 -2.74 2.62
N MET A 115 8.32 -2.99 1.41
CA MET A 115 8.04 -2.14 0.25
C MET A 115 6.58 -2.27 -0.16
N THR A 116 6.01 -1.19 -0.69
CA THR A 116 4.64 -1.18 -1.22
C THR A 116 4.62 -0.70 -2.66
N THR A 117 3.66 -1.19 -3.41
CA THR A 117 3.24 -0.61 -4.69
C THR A 117 1.99 0.22 -4.45
N ASP A 118 1.95 1.43 -5.02
CA ASP A 118 0.88 2.40 -4.75
C ASP A 118 -0.51 1.85 -5.10
N MET A 119 -0.65 1.13 -6.21
CA MET A 119 -1.89 0.45 -6.61
C MET A 119 -1.62 -0.88 -7.31
N LEU A 120 -2.33 -1.92 -6.86
CA LEU A 120 -2.51 -3.16 -7.59
C LEU A 120 -3.94 -3.21 -8.14
N LEU A 121 -4.06 -3.22 -9.46
CA LEU A 121 -5.34 -3.23 -10.17
C LEU A 121 -5.70 -4.64 -10.61
N THR A 122 -6.97 -4.99 -10.45
CA THR A 122 -7.54 -6.16 -11.11
C THR A 122 -8.37 -5.66 -12.29
N VAL A 123 -8.12 -6.22 -13.47
CA VAL A 123 -8.81 -5.82 -14.72
C VAL A 123 -9.57 -7.00 -15.31
N LYS A 124 -10.66 -6.70 -16.04
CA LYS A 124 -11.39 -7.70 -16.82
C LYS A 124 -10.45 -8.31 -17.85
N GLN A 125 -10.53 -9.63 -17.99
CA GLN A 125 -9.88 -10.32 -19.10
C GLN A 125 -10.76 -10.13 -20.33
N GLU A 126 -10.19 -9.64 -21.43
CA GLU A 126 -10.90 -9.62 -22.72
C GLU A 126 -10.99 -11.08 -23.21
N GLU A 127 -12.19 -11.53 -23.55
CA GLU A 127 -12.38 -12.78 -24.28
C GLU A 127 -11.81 -12.55 -25.69
N VAL A 128 -10.75 -13.29 -26.03
CA VAL A 128 -10.13 -13.29 -27.37
C VAL A 128 -10.90 -14.19 -28.31
#